data_AF-A0A7X8VHG7-F1
#
_entry.id   AF-A0A7X8VHG7-F1
#
_cell.length_a   1.000
_cell.length_b   1.000
_cell.length_c   1.000
_cell.angle_alpha   90.00
_cell.angle_beta   90.00
_cell.angle_gamma   90.00
#
_symmetry.space_group_name_H-M   'P 1'
#
loop_
_entity.id
_entity.type
_entity.pdbx_description
1 polymer ?
#
loop_
_entity_poly.entity_id
_entity_poly.type
_entity_poly.pdbx_seq_one_letter_code
_entity_poly.pdbx_strand_id
1 'polypeptide(L)'
;MAPDKNSWQIVGTDINSDAIRPIYLVTGEEAFLVDHCLRNLRRAIFPQGDNTPDYMLYDFTDQARPNLDIAQLAQDASVPPFMAPRRLIIIKRSGVWSGAGRTEELLNLIESLDDLSAVVIFSEEKVDRRQRKLMTALENKGRLVDCKRQSAAELRSWVSQYGKHLGLQIDNSAAYSLI
;
A
#
# COMPACT_ATOMS: atom_id res chain seq x y z
N MET A 1 -11.16 -8.61 -16.04
CA MET A 1 -11.28 -7.31 -15.36
C MET A 1 -10.14 -6.44 -15.86
N ALA A 2 -10.43 -5.35 -16.57
CA ALA A 2 -9.38 -4.46 -17.07
C ALA A 2 -8.67 -3.82 -15.86
N PRO A 3 -7.34 -3.69 -15.85
CA PRO A 3 -6.65 -3.02 -14.75
C PRO A 3 -7.15 -1.57 -14.70
N ASP A 4 -7.68 -1.20 -13.54
CA ASP A 4 -8.28 0.11 -13.32
C ASP A 4 -7.23 1.20 -13.52
N LYS A 5 -7.60 2.26 -14.25
CA LYS A 5 -6.66 3.21 -14.87
C LYS A 5 -5.90 4.08 -13.86
N ASN A 6 -6.25 4.07 -12.58
CA ASN A 6 -5.51 4.76 -11.51
C ASN A 6 -5.64 4.05 -10.16
N SER A 7 -5.18 2.81 -10.07
CA SER A 7 -5.35 1.99 -8.87
C SER A 7 -4.83 2.60 -7.56
N TRP A 8 -3.80 3.47 -7.60
CA TRP A 8 -3.26 4.13 -6.39
C TRP A 8 -4.24 5.10 -5.73
N GLN A 9 -5.21 5.63 -6.49
CA GLN A 9 -6.25 6.52 -5.94
C GLN A 9 -7.19 5.78 -4.99
N ILE A 10 -7.30 4.44 -5.09
CA ILE A 10 -8.14 3.63 -4.21
C ILE A 10 -7.79 3.81 -2.73
N VAL A 11 -6.51 4.09 -2.43
CA VAL A 11 -6.05 4.36 -1.07
C VAL A 11 -6.71 5.62 -0.52
N GLY A 12 -6.80 6.68 -1.33
CA GLY A 12 -7.49 7.91 -0.95
C GLY A 12 -8.99 7.67 -0.75
N THR A 13 -9.61 6.87 -1.61
CA THR A 13 -11.02 6.49 -1.48
C THR A 13 -11.27 5.73 -0.17
N ASP A 14 -10.51 4.66 0.09
CA ASP A 14 -10.65 3.85 1.30
C ASP A 14 -10.45 4.70 2.58
N ILE A 15 -9.49 5.63 2.59
CA ILE A 15 -9.27 6.55 3.72
C ILE A 15 -10.46 7.51 3.90
N ASN A 16 -10.93 8.14 2.82
CA ASN A 16 -12.01 9.12 2.89
C ASN A 16 -13.36 8.51 3.27
N SER A 17 -13.58 7.23 2.95
CA SER A 17 -14.79 6.48 3.32
C SER A 17 -14.66 5.73 4.64
N ASP A 18 -13.58 5.91 5.40
CA ASP A 18 -13.27 5.17 6.63
C ASP A 18 -13.35 3.63 6.45
N ALA A 19 -12.92 3.16 5.28
CA ALA A 19 -13.00 1.76 4.85
C ALA A 19 -11.61 1.15 4.64
N ILE A 20 -10.66 1.50 5.50
CA ILE A 20 -9.28 1.01 5.45
C ILE A 20 -9.28 -0.52 5.62
N ARG A 21 -8.65 -1.21 4.68
CA ARG A 21 -8.59 -2.67 4.66
C ARG A 21 -7.45 -3.22 5.52
N PRO A 22 -7.55 -4.47 6.01
CA PRO A 22 -6.49 -5.10 6.79
C PRO A 22 -5.20 -5.37 6.02
N ILE A 23 -5.24 -5.42 4.68
CA ILE A 23 -4.04 -5.68 3.88
C ILE A 23 -3.98 -4.85 2.60
N TYR A 24 -2.79 -4.31 2.32
CA TYR A 24 -2.46 -3.59 1.10
C TYR A 24 -1.18 -4.17 0.49
N LEU A 25 -1.20 -4.46 -0.81
CA LEU A 25 -0.01 -4.72 -1.60
C LEU A 25 0.22 -3.54 -2.53
N VAL A 26 1.16 -2.67 -2.17
CA VAL A 26 1.60 -1.53 -2.96
C VAL A 26 2.79 -1.95 -3.81
N THR A 27 2.67 -1.80 -5.12
CA THR A 27 3.70 -2.19 -6.08
C THR A 27 3.81 -1.20 -7.23
N GLY A 28 5.01 -1.01 -7.78
CA GLY A 28 5.20 -0.14 -8.93
C GLY A 28 6.59 0.48 -8.99
N GLU A 29 6.90 1.08 -10.14
CA GLU A 29 8.19 1.72 -10.43
C GLU A 29 8.23 3.20 -9.98
N GLU A 30 7.08 3.79 -9.68
CA GLU A 30 6.99 5.20 -9.29
C GLU A 30 7.11 5.36 -7.77
N ALA A 31 8.35 5.56 -7.30
CA ALA A 31 8.68 5.66 -5.88
C ALA A 31 7.87 6.76 -5.16
N PHE A 32 7.62 7.90 -5.81
CA PHE A 32 6.83 8.97 -5.22
C PHE A 32 5.40 8.51 -4.89
N LEU A 33 4.75 7.75 -5.77
CA LEU A 33 3.39 7.27 -5.56
C LEU A 33 3.33 6.19 -4.49
N VAL A 34 4.32 5.31 -4.44
CA VAL A 34 4.46 4.30 -3.37
C VAL A 34 4.57 5.00 -2.01
N ASP A 35 5.49 5.96 -1.88
CA ASP A 35 5.68 6.74 -0.66
C ASP A 35 4.45 7.59 -0.31
N HIS A 36 3.74 8.12 -1.30
CA HIS A 36 2.50 8.84 -1.10
C HIS A 36 1.41 7.93 -0.49
N CYS A 37 1.22 6.72 -1.02
CA CYS A 37 0.25 5.76 -0.50
C CYS A 37 0.58 5.34 0.94
N LEU A 38 1.85 4.98 1.20
CA LEU A 38 2.32 4.58 2.53
C LEU A 38 2.14 5.70 3.55
N ARG A 39 2.53 6.94 3.21
CA ARG A 39 2.37 8.10 4.10
C ARG A 39 0.90 8.40 4.40
N ASN A 40 0.02 8.32 3.42
CA ASN A 40 -1.39 8.59 3.63
C ASN A 40 -2.06 7.54 4.52
N LEU A 41 -1.80 6.24 4.30
CA LEU A 41 -2.30 5.18 5.18
C LEU A 41 -1.77 5.34 6.61
N ARG A 42 -0.46 5.60 6.75
CA ARG A 42 0.17 5.85 8.05
C ARG A 42 -0.47 7.04 8.77
N ARG A 43 -0.67 8.16 8.09
CA ARG A 43 -1.30 9.35 8.68
C ARG A 43 -2.77 9.13 9.02
N ALA A 44 -3.50 8.34 8.23
CA ALA A 44 -4.90 8.02 8.51
C ALA A 44 -5.04 7.18 9.79
N ILE A 45 -4.12 6.23 10.02
CA ILE A 45 -4.11 5.39 11.24
C ILE A 45 -3.56 6.16 12.44
N PHE A 46 -2.55 7.02 12.23
CA PHE A 46 -1.87 7.78 13.27
C PHE A 46 -1.98 9.30 13.03
N PRO A 47 -3.17 9.90 13.19
CA PRO A 47 -3.35 11.33 12.94
C PRO A 47 -2.54 12.23 13.88
N GLN A 48 -2.23 11.73 15.09
CA GLN A 48 -1.44 12.44 16.10
C GLN A 48 0.06 12.06 16.11
N GLY A 49 0.50 11.28 15.12
CA GLY A 49 1.86 10.74 15.05
C GLY A 49 1.95 9.27 15.46
N ASP A 50 3.01 8.63 14.98
CA ASP A 50 3.20 7.16 14.96
C ASP A 50 4.29 6.67 15.93
N ASN A 51 4.76 7.55 16.82
CA ASN A 51 5.72 7.20 17.87
C ASN A 51 5.02 6.39 18.98
N THR A 52 4.56 5.20 18.61
CA THR A 52 3.73 4.30 19.41
C THR A 52 4.20 2.85 19.18
N PRO A 53 3.96 1.94 20.13
CA PRO A 53 4.25 0.51 19.94
C PRO A 53 3.33 -0.18 18.91
N ASP A 54 2.37 0.55 18.35
CA ASP A 54 1.42 0.05 17.36
C ASP A 54 1.91 0.20 15.93
N TYR A 55 3.10 0.79 15.72
CA TYR A 55 3.76 0.89 14.42
C TYR A 55 4.97 -0.04 14.34
N MET A 56 5.04 -0.86 13.28
CA MET A 56 6.20 -1.71 12.97
C MET A 56 6.66 -1.54 11.53
N LEU A 57 7.97 -1.59 11.33
CA LEU A 57 8.61 -1.53 10.01
C LEU A 57 9.58 -2.70 9.84
N TYR A 58 9.30 -3.54 8.85
CA TYR A 58 10.21 -4.54 8.32
C TYR A 58 10.82 -4.01 7.02
N ASP A 59 12.07 -3.54 7.07
CA ASP A 59 12.74 -2.97 5.89
C ASP A 59 13.88 -3.86 5.38
N PHE A 60 13.70 -4.41 4.17
CA PHE A 60 14.66 -5.26 3.49
C PHE A 60 15.38 -4.55 2.34
N THR A 61 15.29 -3.22 2.26
CA THR A 61 15.78 -2.42 1.12
C THR A 61 17.24 -2.67 0.76
N ASP A 62 18.10 -2.87 1.76
CA ASP A 62 19.54 -3.07 1.60
C ASP A 62 19.97 -4.55 1.70
N GLN A 63 19.01 -5.48 1.72
CA GLN A 63 19.29 -6.91 1.87
C GLN A 63 19.33 -7.63 0.52
N ALA A 64 20.47 -8.27 0.21
CA ALA A 64 20.62 -9.06 -1.02
C ALA A 64 19.74 -10.32 -1.06
N ARG A 65 19.40 -10.87 0.11
CA ARG A 65 18.51 -12.03 0.28
C ARG A 65 17.53 -11.76 1.41
N PRO A 66 16.44 -11.03 1.14
CA PRO A 66 15.39 -10.81 2.12
C PRO A 66 14.84 -12.13 2.64
N ASN A 67 14.59 -12.22 3.95
CA ASN A 67 13.95 -13.36 4.57
C ASN A 67 12.92 -12.89 5.60
N LEU A 68 11.71 -12.65 5.13
CA LEU A 68 10.58 -12.36 6.01
C LEU A 68 10.07 -13.67 6.62
N ASP A 69 9.95 -13.69 7.94
CA ASP A 69 9.20 -14.71 8.66
C ASP A 69 7.72 -14.34 8.65
N ILE A 70 6.95 -15.02 7.80
CA ILE A 70 5.51 -14.74 7.64
C ILE A 70 4.72 -15.23 8.86
N ALA A 71 5.21 -16.27 9.56
CA ALA A 71 4.57 -16.77 10.77
C ALA A 71 4.71 -15.75 11.91
N GLN A 72 5.91 -15.17 12.09
CA GLN A 72 6.10 -14.07 13.03
C GLN A 72 5.26 -12.85 12.66
N LEU A 73 5.22 -12.48 11.37
CA LEU A 73 4.36 -11.38 10.91
C LEU A 73 2.88 -11.61 11.27
N ALA A 74 2.37 -12.83 11.11
CA ALA A 74 1.00 -13.16 11.49
C ALA A 74 0.77 -13.02 13.01
N GLN A 75 1.75 -13.43 13.83
CA GLN A 75 1.68 -13.23 15.28
C GLN A 75 1.65 -11.75 15.63
N ASP A 76 2.54 -10.94 15.06
CA ASP A 76 2.59 -9.50 15.30
C ASP A 76 1.29 -8.79 14.91
N ALA A 77 0.71 -9.20 13.78
CA ALA A 77 -0.57 -8.68 13.30
C ALA A 77 -1.76 -9.10 14.18
N SER A 78 -1.65 -10.23 14.89
CA SER A 78 -2.69 -10.71 15.81
C SER A 78 -2.70 -10.00 17.16
N VAL A 79 -1.60 -9.33 17.52
CA VAL A 79 -1.55 -8.57 18.76
C VAL A 79 -2.54 -7.39 18.62
N PRO A 80 -3.39 -7.10 19.62
CA PRO A 80 -4.25 -5.91 19.59
C PRO A 80 -3.44 -4.61 19.71
N PRO A 81 -3.87 -3.49 19.11
CA PRO A 81 -3.22 -2.21 19.31
C PRO A 81 -3.43 -1.71 20.75
N PHE A 82 -2.47 -0.94 21.26
CA PHE A 82 -2.51 -0.40 22.61
C PHE A 82 -3.09 1.01 22.68
N MET A 83 -2.70 1.90 21.76
CA MET A 83 -3.09 3.32 21.75
C MET A 83 -3.72 3.76 20.43
N ALA A 84 -3.32 3.16 19.31
CA ALA A 84 -3.84 3.47 17.99
C ALA A 84 -5.18 2.75 17.72
N PRO A 85 -6.03 3.26 16.82
CA PRO A 85 -7.24 2.57 16.42
C PRO A 85 -6.93 1.19 15.79
N ARG A 86 -5.79 1.07 15.11
CA ARG A 86 -5.30 -0.16 14.49
C ARG A 86 -3.79 -0.23 14.59
N ARG A 87 -3.24 -1.43 14.71
CA ARG A 87 -1.80 -1.66 14.53
C ARG A 87 -1.45 -1.51 13.06
N LEU A 88 -0.30 -0.91 12.74
CA LEU A 88 0.23 -0.79 11.39
C LEU A 88 1.56 -1.52 11.27
N ILE A 89 1.65 -2.43 10.31
CA ILE A 89 2.88 -3.11 9.97
C ILE A 89 3.21 -2.83 8.51
N ILE A 90 4.35 -2.21 8.24
CA ILE A 90 4.85 -1.95 6.90
C ILE A 90 6.00 -2.90 6.61
N ILE A 91 5.95 -3.58 5.47
CA ILE A 91 6.98 -4.48 4.97
C ILE A 91 7.49 -3.91 3.65
N LYS A 92 8.79 -3.63 3.53
CA LYS A 92 9.41 -3.12 2.31
C LYS A 92 10.38 -4.15 1.72
N ARG A 93 10.24 -4.40 0.41
CA ARG A 93 11.17 -5.21 -0.40
C ARG A 93 11.44 -6.61 0.16
N SER A 94 10.42 -7.27 0.71
CA SER A 94 10.58 -8.63 1.25
C SER A 94 10.71 -9.69 0.16
N GLY A 95 10.27 -9.39 -1.07
CA GLY A 95 10.35 -10.29 -2.22
C GLY A 95 9.38 -11.47 -2.18
N VAL A 96 8.59 -11.64 -1.11
CA VAL A 96 7.69 -12.79 -0.93
C VAL A 96 6.57 -12.87 -1.97
N TRP A 97 6.25 -11.75 -2.61
CA TRP A 97 5.23 -11.64 -3.66
C TRP A 97 5.75 -11.92 -5.08
N SER A 98 7.05 -12.15 -5.24
CA SER A 98 7.70 -12.28 -6.57
C SER A 98 7.84 -13.73 -7.09
N GLY A 99 7.51 -14.75 -6.29
CA GLY A 99 7.69 -16.15 -6.64
C GLY A 99 6.71 -17.10 -5.94
N ALA A 100 6.65 -18.36 -6.39
CA ALA A 100 5.61 -19.32 -5.99
C ALA A 100 5.83 -20.01 -4.62
N GLY A 101 7.03 -19.91 -4.05
CA GLY A 101 7.44 -20.70 -2.88
C GLY A 101 6.81 -20.30 -1.54
N ARG A 102 6.14 -19.14 -1.46
CA ARG A 102 5.55 -18.60 -0.20
C ARG A 102 4.02 -18.44 -0.28
N THR A 103 3.39 -18.99 -1.31
CA THR A 103 1.97 -18.76 -1.64
C THR A 103 1.03 -19.15 -0.48
N GLU A 104 1.19 -20.35 0.07
CA GLU A 104 0.31 -20.85 1.15
C GLU A 104 0.52 -20.10 2.46
N GLU A 105 1.75 -19.68 2.79
CA GLU A 105 2.01 -18.82 3.95
C GLU A 105 1.31 -17.47 3.82
N LEU A 106 1.36 -16.84 2.64
CA LEU A 106 0.67 -15.57 2.39
C LEU A 106 -0.85 -15.71 2.42
N LEU A 107 -1.39 -16.82 1.90
CA LEU A 107 -2.82 -17.10 2.00
C LEU A 107 -3.28 -17.22 3.45
N ASN A 108 -2.55 -18.00 4.26
CA ASN A 108 -2.84 -18.15 5.69
C ASN A 108 -2.74 -16.82 6.44
N LEU A 109 -1.73 -15.99 6.11
CA LEU A 109 -1.62 -14.63 6.65
C LEU A 109 -2.86 -13.81 6.27
N ILE A 110 -3.24 -13.75 4.99
CA ILE A 110 -4.41 -12.98 4.56
C ILE A 110 -5.65 -13.45 5.32
N GLU A 111 -5.89 -14.76 5.41
CA GLU A 111 -7.05 -15.32 6.10
C GLU A 111 -7.09 -14.98 7.59
N SER A 112 -5.93 -14.92 8.27
CA SER A 112 -5.86 -14.66 9.71
C SER A 112 -6.07 -13.20 10.11
N LEU A 113 -5.87 -12.24 9.20
CA LEU A 113 -5.99 -10.81 9.55
C LEU A 113 -7.41 -10.42 9.97
N ASP A 114 -7.54 -9.63 11.03
CA ASP A 114 -8.84 -9.08 11.42
C ASP A 114 -9.00 -7.65 10.87
N ASP A 115 -10.22 -7.33 10.42
CA ASP A 115 -10.56 -6.06 9.77
C ASP A 115 -10.38 -4.85 10.69
N LEU A 116 -10.37 -5.06 12.01
CA LEU A 116 -10.29 -3.99 13.00
C LEU A 116 -8.96 -3.97 13.78
N SER A 117 -8.18 -5.06 13.77
CA SER A 117 -7.02 -5.18 14.66
C SER A 117 -5.73 -4.61 14.06
N ALA A 118 -5.42 -4.95 12.80
CA ALA A 118 -4.16 -4.57 12.17
C ALA A 118 -4.32 -4.21 10.69
N VAL A 119 -3.44 -3.35 10.19
CA VAL A 119 -3.23 -3.04 8.77
C VAL A 119 -1.83 -3.48 8.40
N VAL A 120 -1.72 -4.44 7.48
CA VAL A 120 -0.45 -4.95 6.96
C VAL A 120 -0.24 -4.40 5.55
N ILE A 121 0.87 -3.71 5.32
CA ILE A 121 1.20 -3.13 4.02
C ILE A 121 2.49 -3.74 3.50
N PHE A 122 2.40 -4.44 2.36
CA PHE A 122 3.56 -4.85 1.58
C PHE A 122 3.87 -3.79 0.53
N SER A 123 5.12 -3.35 0.49
CA SER A 123 5.67 -2.46 -0.54
C SER A 123 6.71 -3.23 -1.34
N GLU A 124 6.31 -3.71 -2.52
CA GLU A 124 7.10 -4.64 -3.33
C GLU A 124 7.32 -4.11 -4.75
N GLU A 125 8.55 -4.21 -5.25
CA GLU A 125 8.86 -3.79 -6.63
C GLU A 125 8.30 -4.77 -7.66
N LYS A 126 8.30 -6.07 -7.34
CA LYS A 126 7.89 -7.14 -8.25
C LYS A 126 6.84 -8.03 -7.61
N VAL A 127 5.76 -8.26 -8.34
CA VAL A 127 4.64 -9.12 -7.92
C VAL A 127 4.32 -10.11 -9.03
N ASP A 128 4.28 -11.41 -8.72
CA ASP A 128 3.86 -12.44 -9.66
C ASP A 128 2.34 -12.54 -9.76
N ARG A 129 1.75 -11.71 -10.62
CA ARG A 129 0.30 -11.66 -10.85
C ARG A 129 -0.29 -12.91 -11.49
N ARG A 130 0.54 -13.90 -11.88
CA ARG A 130 0.05 -15.18 -12.41
C ARG A 130 -0.52 -16.07 -11.31
N GLN A 131 -0.17 -15.81 -10.04
CA GLN A 131 -0.69 -16.53 -8.87
C GLN A 131 -2.13 -16.10 -8.56
N ARG A 132 -3.07 -16.45 -9.44
CA ARG A 132 -4.45 -15.95 -9.38
C ARG A 132 -5.15 -16.20 -8.05
N LYS A 133 -4.93 -17.37 -7.41
CA LYS A 133 -5.49 -17.70 -6.09
C LYS A 133 -5.09 -16.65 -5.03
N LEU A 134 -3.80 -16.30 -4.99
CA LEU A 134 -3.26 -15.32 -4.06
C LEU A 134 -3.76 -13.91 -4.36
N MET A 135 -3.81 -13.53 -5.64
CA MET A 135 -4.34 -12.21 -6.04
C MET A 135 -5.83 -12.06 -5.69
N THR A 136 -6.64 -13.10 -5.92
CA THR A 136 -8.05 -13.11 -5.53
C THR A 136 -8.22 -13.01 -4.02
N ALA A 137 -7.46 -13.77 -3.24
CA ALA A 137 -7.51 -13.70 -1.78
C ALA A 137 -7.15 -12.30 -1.27
N LEU A 138 -6.10 -11.69 -1.83
CA LEU A 138 -5.69 -10.32 -1.54
C LEU A 138 -6.80 -9.32 -1.87
N GLU A 139 -7.41 -9.37 -3.05
CA GLU A 139 -8.44 -8.41 -3.46
C GLU A 139 -9.75 -8.56 -2.66
N ASN A 140 -10.08 -9.78 -2.22
CA ASN A 140 -11.28 -10.04 -1.41
C ASN A 140 -11.19 -9.39 -0.03
N LYS A 141 -10.01 -9.40 0.60
CA LYS A 141 -9.81 -8.88 1.96
C LYS A 141 -9.13 -7.51 1.99
N GLY A 142 -8.45 -7.14 0.92
CA GLY A 142 -7.49 -6.05 0.87
C GLY A 142 -7.53 -5.27 -0.43
N ARG A 143 -6.36 -4.71 -0.78
CA ARG A 143 -6.15 -3.99 -2.03
C ARG A 143 -4.83 -4.36 -2.68
N LEU A 144 -4.88 -4.58 -4.00
CA LEU A 144 -3.72 -4.42 -4.87
C LEU A 144 -3.65 -2.95 -5.33
N VAL A 145 -2.53 -2.31 -5.03
CA VAL A 145 -2.27 -0.91 -5.38
C VAL A 145 -1.09 -0.86 -6.34
N ASP A 146 -1.37 -0.48 -7.58
CA ASP A 146 -0.43 -0.44 -8.71
C ASP A 146 0.01 1.01 -9.00
N CYS A 147 1.15 1.38 -8.44
CA CYS A 147 1.86 2.65 -8.62
C CYS A 147 2.70 2.63 -9.91
N LYS A 148 2.04 2.42 -11.06
CA LYS A 148 2.70 2.55 -12.37
C LYS A 148 3.11 4.00 -12.62
N ARG A 149 4.14 4.17 -13.46
CA ARG A 149 4.43 5.48 -14.04
C ARG A 149 3.19 6.03 -14.71
N GLN A 150 2.81 7.23 -14.29
CA GLN A 150 1.73 7.96 -14.91
C GLN A 150 2.19 8.49 -16.27
N SER A 151 1.31 8.41 -17.25
CA SER A 151 1.51 9.07 -18.53
C SER A 151 1.53 10.59 -18.35
N ALA A 152 2.12 11.31 -19.30
CA ALA A 152 2.11 12.78 -19.30
C ALA A 152 0.67 13.35 -19.26
N ALA A 153 -0.32 12.64 -19.79
CA ALA A 153 -1.72 13.06 -19.72
C ALA A 153 -2.31 12.93 -18.31
N GLU A 154 -1.98 11.86 -17.59
CA GLU A 154 -2.43 11.63 -16.21
C GLU A 154 -1.77 12.62 -15.25
N LEU A 155 -0.48 12.88 -15.43
CA LEU A 155 0.24 13.88 -14.64
C LEU A 155 -0.33 15.29 -14.84
N ARG A 156 -0.66 15.68 -16.08
CA ARG A 156 -1.36 16.97 -16.34
C ARG A 156 -2.67 17.09 -15.57
N SER A 157 -3.48 16.04 -15.62
CA SER A 157 -4.76 15.99 -14.91
C SER A 157 -4.54 16.08 -13.40
N TRP A 158 -3.55 15.36 -12.87
CA TRP A 158 -3.18 15.38 -11.46
C TRP A 158 -2.69 16.77 -11.02
N VAL A 159 -1.75 17.40 -11.73
CA VAL A 159 -1.26 18.75 -11.41
C VAL A 159 -2.40 19.75 -11.40
N SER A 160 -3.30 19.68 -12.38
CA SER A 160 -4.47 20.56 -12.46
C SER A 160 -5.44 20.36 -11.29
N GLN A 161 -5.69 19.11 -10.89
CA GLN A 161 -6.54 18.78 -9.74
C GLN A 161 -5.90 19.19 -8.40
N TYR A 162 -4.60 18.96 -8.26
CA TYR A 162 -3.83 19.33 -7.08
C TYR A 162 -3.77 20.85 -6.91
N GLY A 163 -3.56 21.59 -8.01
CA GLY A 163 -3.66 23.05 -8.05
C GLY A 163 -5.02 23.53 -7.54
N LYS A 164 -6.13 22.97 -8.03
CA LYS A 164 -7.47 23.32 -7.57
C LYS A 164 -7.66 23.09 -6.07
N HIS A 165 -7.11 21.99 -5.53
CA HIS A 165 -7.17 21.71 -4.09
C HIS A 165 -6.42 22.77 -3.26
N LEU A 166 -5.36 23.36 -3.82
CA LEU A 166 -4.62 24.48 -3.25
C LEU A 166 -5.25 25.86 -3.56
N GLY A 167 -6.39 25.92 -4.23
CA GLY A 167 -7.02 27.16 -4.68
C GLY A 167 -6.34 27.83 -5.88
N LEU A 168 -5.45 27.12 -6.57
CA LEU A 168 -4.71 27.60 -7.74
C LEU A 168 -5.34 27.08 -9.04
N GLN A 169 -5.47 27.97 -10.02
CA GLN A 169 -5.80 27.58 -11.40
C GLN A 169 -4.48 27.42 -12.15
N ILE A 170 -4.10 26.17 -12.44
CA ILE A 170 -2.91 25.87 -13.25
C ILE A 170 -3.35 25.68 -14.70
N ASP A 171 -2.92 26.59 -15.58
CA ASP A 171 -3.17 26.48 -17.01
C ASP A 171 -2.46 25.26 -17.61
N ASN A 172 -3.03 24.72 -18.69
CA ASN A 172 -2.56 23.48 -19.30
C ASN A 172 -1.11 23.56 -19.82
N SER A 173 -0.68 24.75 -20.25
CA SER A 173 0.71 25.03 -20.64
C SER A 173 1.65 25.08 -19.43
N ALA A 174 1.21 25.66 -18.31
CA ALA A 174 1.96 25.67 -17.05
C ALA A 174 2.07 24.27 -16.45
N ALA A 175 0.99 23.47 -16.53
CA ALA A 175 1.02 22.06 -16.14
C ALA A 175 2.03 21.26 -16.97
N TYR A 176 2.16 21.54 -18.27
CA TYR A 176 3.13 20.87 -19.15
C TYR A 176 4.59 21.13 -18.78
N SER A 177 4.91 22.31 -18.23
CA SER A 177 6.29 22.65 -17.81
C SER A 177 6.71 22.03 -16.47
N LEU A 178 5.78 21.42 -15.73
CA LEU A 178 6.00 20.82 -14.41
C LEU A 178 6.18 19.29 -14.47
N ILE A 179 6.18 18.72 -15.67
CA ILE A 179 6.25 17.27 -15.96
C ILE A 179 7.42 17.00 -16.90
#